data_AF-A0A948HNE2-F1
#
_entry.id   AF-A0A948HNE2-F1
#
_cell.length_a   1.000
_cell.length_b   1.000
_cell.length_c   1.000
_cell.angle_alpha   90.00
_cell.angle_beta   90.00
_cell.angle_gamma   90.00
#
_symmetry.space_group_name_H-M   'P 1'
#
loop_
_entity.id
_entity.type
_entity.pdbx_description
1 polymer ?
#
loop_
_entity_poly.entity_id
_entity_poly.type
_entity_poly.pdbx_seq_one_letter_code
_entity_poly.pdbx_strand_id
1 'polypeptide(L)'
;AGKPEEDMALDGIVYPNEAWNVRGVPGLPAASTAGQILPSARGASGRLFAFGFDAWKISAYLDKVATEGGLAGATGTLFLDSNGNVLRVPAWSTFSGGRPMPIASSN
;
A
#
# COMPACT_ATOMS: atom_id res chain seq x y z
N ALA A 1 5.91 -15.08 7.91
CA ALA A 1 6.81 -14.02 7.44
C ALA A 1 7.98 -14.69 6.74
N GLY A 2 8.73 -13.94 5.91
CA GLY A 2 10.00 -14.44 5.34
C GLY A 2 11.03 -14.70 6.44
N LYS A 3 12.10 -15.41 6.08
CA LYS A 3 13.21 -15.72 6.96
C LYS A 3 14.33 -14.72 6.71
N PRO A 4 14.70 -13.87 7.68
CA PRO A 4 15.68 -12.81 7.45
C PRO A 4 17.00 -13.31 6.86
N GLU A 5 17.47 -14.48 7.29
CA GLU A 5 18.70 -15.10 6.81
C GLU A 5 18.67 -15.50 5.33
N GLU A 6 17.50 -15.90 4.81
CA GLU A 6 17.31 -16.21 3.39
C GLU A 6 17.06 -14.92 2.59
N ASP A 7 16.29 -13.99 3.18
CA ASP A 7 15.91 -12.72 2.56
C ASP A 7 17.10 -11.74 2.43
N MET A 8 18.25 -12.01 3.06
CA MET A 8 19.49 -11.25 2.83
C MET A 8 19.91 -11.23 1.35
N ALA A 9 19.56 -12.26 0.59
CA ALA A 9 19.81 -12.30 -0.86
C ALA A 9 19.03 -11.23 -1.64
N LEU A 10 18.00 -10.63 -1.03
CA LEU A 10 17.18 -9.58 -1.62
C LEU A 10 17.69 -8.17 -1.27
N ASP A 11 18.70 -8.04 -0.40
CA ASP A 11 19.19 -6.73 0.07
C ASP A 11 19.53 -5.79 -1.11
N GLY A 12 19.07 -4.54 -1.01
CA GLY A 12 19.21 -3.52 -2.06
C GLY A 12 18.18 -3.60 -3.19
N ILE A 13 17.40 -4.69 -3.32
CA ILE A 13 16.29 -4.74 -4.28
C ILE A 13 15.21 -3.75 -3.85
N VAL A 14 14.81 -2.89 -4.78
CA VAL A 14 13.73 -1.91 -4.61
C VAL A 14 12.48 -2.43 -5.30
N TYR A 15 11.35 -2.41 -4.60
CA TYR A 15 10.09 -2.97 -5.09
C TYR A 15 8.87 -2.17 -4.62
N PRO A 16 7.77 -2.19 -5.39
CA PRO A 16 6.54 -1.50 -5.01
C PRO A 16 5.80 -2.26 -3.91
N ASN A 17 5.17 -1.52 -3.01
CA ASN A 17 4.41 -2.06 -1.89
C ASN A 17 3.20 -1.15 -1.58
N GLU A 18 2.16 -1.71 -0.97
CA GLU A 18 0.99 -0.92 -0.58
C GLU A 18 1.36 0.11 0.49
N ALA A 19 0.92 1.36 0.32
CA ALA A 19 1.21 2.44 1.27
C ALA A 19 0.81 2.09 2.71
N TRP A 20 -0.26 1.31 2.87
CA TRP A 20 -0.73 0.81 4.15
C TRP A 20 0.31 -0.03 4.90
N ASN A 21 1.06 -0.87 4.21
CA ASN A 21 2.10 -1.71 4.79
C ASN A 21 3.40 -0.93 5.08
N VAL A 22 3.65 0.15 4.32
CA VAL A 22 4.92 0.90 4.36
C VAL A 22 4.91 2.01 5.41
N ARG A 23 3.84 2.81 5.46
CA ARG A 23 3.78 4.04 6.28
C ARG A 23 2.48 4.24 7.05
N GLY A 24 1.55 3.28 6.99
CA GLY A 24 0.21 3.41 7.56
C GLY A 24 -0.68 4.40 6.78
N VAL A 25 -1.98 4.35 7.04
CA VAL A 25 -2.99 5.14 6.33
C VAL A 25 -4.01 5.68 7.34
N PRO A 26 -4.33 6.98 7.32
CA PRO A 26 -5.35 7.54 8.20
C PRO A 26 -6.69 6.81 8.05
N GLY A 27 -7.30 6.46 9.19
CA GLY A 27 -8.59 5.73 9.22
C GLY A 27 -8.46 4.20 9.14
N LEU A 28 -7.25 3.65 8.96
CA LEU A 28 -6.99 2.21 9.07
C LEU A 28 -6.11 1.90 10.29
N PRO A 29 -6.38 0.79 11.01
CA PRO A 29 -5.40 0.25 11.95
C PRO A 29 -4.14 -0.22 11.20
N ALA A 30 -3.03 -0.40 11.92
CA ALA A 30 -1.84 -1.02 11.36
C ALA A 30 -2.18 -2.40 10.77
N ALA A 31 -1.55 -2.78 9.65
CA ALA A 31 -1.85 -4.04 8.95
C ALA A 31 -1.68 -5.28 9.84
N SER A 32 -0.73 -5.26 10.78
CA SER A 32 -0.55 -6.31 11.80
C SER A 32 -1.78 -6.44 12.71
N THR A 33 -2.30 -5.32 13.22
CA THR A 33 -3.51 -5.25 14.04
C THR A 33 -4.75 -5.66 13.25
N ALA A 34 -4.90 -5.17 12.01
CA ALA A 34 -5.99 -5.57 11.14
C ALA A 34 -5.99 -7.07 10.89
N GLY A 35 -4.81 -7.66 10.67
CA GLY A 35 -4.66 -9.10 10.53
C GLY A 35 -5.05 -9.89 11.79
N GLN A 36 -4.86 -9.32 12.99
CA GLN A 36 -5.32 -9.97 14.22
C GLN A 36 -6.86 -10.05 14.28
N ILE A 37 -7.54 -8.97 13.88
CA ILE A 37 -9.00 -8.86 13.89
C ILE A 37 -9.64 -9.66 12.74
N LEU A 38 -9.05 -9.55 11.54
CA LEU A 38 -9.52 -10.17 10.32
C LEU A 38 -8.39 -11.03 9.73
N PRO A 39 -8.35 -12.34 10.04
CA PRO A 39 -7.29 -13.22 9.56
C PRO A 39 -7.12 -13.26 8.03
N SER A 40 -8.20 -13.02 7.28
CA SER A 40 -8.17 -12.92 5.81
C SER A 40 -7.44 -11.68 5.27
N ALA A 41 -7.10 -10.70 6.12
CA ALA A 41 -6.29 -9.54 5.76
C ALA A 41 -4.79 -9.74 6.00
N ARG A 42 -4.34 -10.95 6.37
CA ARG A 42 -2.91 -11.25 6.64
C ARG A 42 -2.14 -11.53 5.35
N GLY A 43 -0.82 -11.30 5.42
CA GLY A 43 0.12 -11.70 4.38
C GLY A 43 -0.24 -11.14 3.01
N ALA A 44 -0.16 -11.98 1.97
CA ALA A 44 -0.47 -11.56 0.60
C ALA A 44 -1.92 -11.08 0.40
N SER A 45 -2.85 -11.47 1.28
CA SER A 45 -4.25 -11.05 1.21
C SER A 45 -4.48 -9.63 1.76
N GLY A 46 -3.53 -9.07 2.51
CA GLY A 46 -3.61 -7.69 3.01
C GLY A 46 -3.73 -6.65 1.89
N ARG A 47 -3.23 -6.98 0.69
CA ARG A 47 -3.37 -6.16 -0.52
C ARG A 47 -4.83 -6.01 -0.94
N LEU A 48 -5.63 -7.07 -0.82
CA LEU A 48 -7.05 -7.07 -1.13
C LEU A 48 -7.85 -6.27 -0.09
N PHE A 49 -7.41 -6.30 1.18
CA PHE A 49 -8.00 -5.43 2.21
C PHE A 49 -7.75 -3.95 1.89
N ALA A 50 -6.50 -3.58 1.58
CA ALA A 50 -6.15 -2.22 1.16
C ALA A 50 -6.93 -1.80 -0.10
N PHE A 51 -7.07 -2.71 -1.08
CA PHE A 51 -7.87 -2.50 -2.28
C PHE A 51 -9.35 -2.24 -1.96
N GLY A 52 -9.96 -3.02 -1.07
CA GLY A 52 -11.35 -2.81 -0.64
C GLY A 52 -11.57 -1.47 0.05
N PHE A 53 -10.61 -1.03 0.88
CA PHE A 53 -10.64 0.30 1.47
C PHE A 53 -10.58 1.41 0.42
N ASP A 54 -9.69 1.29 -0.56
CA ASP A 54 -9.58 2.26 -1.64
C ASP A 54 -10.83 2.28 -2.53
N ALA A 55 -11.46 1.14 -2.78
CA ALA A 55 -12.71 1.06 -3.53
C ALA A 55 -13.84 1.83 -2.82
N TRP A 56 -14.00 1.64 -1.50
CA TRP A 56 -14.94 2.44 -0.72
C TRP A 56 -14.59 3.93 -0.77
N LYS A 57 -13.30 4.28 -0.59
CA LYS A 57 -12.85 5.66 -0.60
C LYS A 57 -13.11 6.35 -1.95
N ILE A 58 -12.85 5.68 -3.07
CA ILE A 58 -13.16 6.19 -4.41
C ILE A 58 -14.66 6.42 -4.55
N SER A 59 -15.51 5.47 -4.11
CA SER A 59 -16.97 5.65 -4.18
C SER A 59 -17.47 6.85 -3.37
N ALA A 60 -16.80 7.17 -2.25
CA ALA A 60 -17.15 8.30 -1.39
C ALA A 60 -16.58 9.65 -1.88
N TYR A 61 -15.51 9.63 -2.67
CA TYR A 61 -14.75 10.82 -3.08
C TYR A 61 -14.44 10.83 -4.58
N LEU A 62 -15.37 10.36 -5.41
CA LEU A 62 -15.17 10.24 -6.86
C LEU A 62 -14.86 11.60 -7.50
N ASP A 63 -15.62 12.64 -7.14
CA ASP A 63 -15.41 13.99 -7.67
C ASP A 63 -14.00 14.50 -7.36
N LYS A 64 -13.51 14.23 -6.14
CA LYS A 64 -12.17 14.63 -5.72
C LYS A 64 -11.09 13.93 -6.54
N VAL A 65 -11.18 12.61 -6.73
CA VAL A 65 -10.16 11.90 -7.53
C VAL A 65 -10.21 12.30 -9.01
N ALA A 66 -11.39 12.67 -9.52
CA ALA A 66 -11.58 13.11 -10.89
C ALA A 66 -11.07 14.54 -11.16
N THR A 67 -11.17 15.45 -10.18
CA THR A 67 -10.86 16.88 -10.37
C THR A 67 -9.51 17.30 -9.80
N GLU A 68 -9.13 16.78 -8.63
CA GLU A 68 -7.90 17.14 -7.94
C GLU A 68 -6.78 16.11 -8.18
N GLY A 69 -7.14 14.86 -8.49
CA GLY A 69 -6.20 13.75 -8.53
C GLY A 69 -5.52 13.52 -7.18
N GLY A 70 -4.54 12.62 -7.12
CA GLY A 70 -3.63 12.53 -5.97
C GLY A 70 -4.27 12.03 -4.66
N LEU A 71 -5.39 11.30 -4.73
CA LEU A 71 -6.08 10.83 -3.52
C LEU A 71 -5.22 9.81 -2.77
N ALA A 72 -4.79 10.14 -1.55
CA ALA A 72 -3.97 9.24 -0.74
C ALA A 72 -4.76 7.97 -0.36
N GLY A 73 -4.46 6.83 -0.98
CA GLY A 73 -5.07 5.53 -0.73
C GLY A 73 -4.17 4.59 0.08
N ALA A 74 -4.75 3.47 0.49
CA ALA A 74 -4.06 2.38 1.16
C ALA A 74 -3.16 1.58 0.22
N THR A 75 -3.49 1.52 -1.06
CA THR A 75 -2.67 0.86 -2.07
C THR A 75 -1.65 1.79 -2.74
N GLY A 76 -1.68 3.09 -2.44
CA GLY A 76 -0.84 4.12 -3.07
C GLY A 76 -1.61 5.42 -3.27
N THR A 77 -0.99 6.39 -3.93
CA THR A 77 -1.71 7.60 -4.38
C THR A 77 -2.53 7.26 -5.61
N LEU A 78 -3.83 7.57 -5.58
CA LEU A 78 -4.80 7.19 -6.59
C LEU A 78 -5.11 8.37 -7.53
N PHE A 79 -5.21 8.07 -8.81
CA PHE A 79 -5.57 9.01 -9.87
C PHE A 79 -6.62 8.37 -10.78
N LEU A 80 -7.41 9.20 -11.46
CA LEU A 80 -8.31 8.77 -12.52
C LEU A 80 -7.75 9.23 -13.85
N ASP A 81 -7.61 8.32 -14.83
CA ASP A 81 -7.28 8.71 -16.20
C ASP A 81 -8.53 9.16 -16.98
N SER A 82 -8.33 9.66 -18.21
CA SER A 82 -9.43 10.14 -19.06
C SER A 82 -10.44 9.07 -19.47
N ASN A 83 -10.08 7.79 -19.33
CA ASN A 83 -10.94 6.66 -19.65
C ASN A 83 -11.67 6.12 -18.41
N GLY A 84 -11.47 6.74 -17.24
CA GLY A 84 -12.03 6.29 -15.97
C GLY A 84 -11.27 5.14 -15.30
N ASN A 85 -10.05 4.82 -15.75
CA ASN A 85 -9.22 3.84 -15.06
C ASN A 85 -8.55 4.47 -13.84
N VAL A 86 -8.47 3.68 -12.77
CA VAL A 86 -7.74 4.06 -11.56
C VAL A 86 -6.27 3.73 -11.73
N LEU A 87 -5.43 4.76 -11.75
CA LEU A 87 -3.97 4.65 -11.73
C LEU A 87 -3.45 4.76 -10.29
N ARG A 88 -2.31 4.12 -10.01
CA ARG A 88 -1.70 4.09 -8.68
C ARG A 88 -0.22 4.42 -8.73
N VAL A 89 0.20 5.35 -7.89
CA VAL A 89 1.61 5.54 -7.53
C VAL A 89 1.84 4.80 -6.21
N PRO A 90 2.54 3.65 -6.21
CA PRO A 90 2.72 2.85 -4.99
C PRO A 90 3.69 3.52 -4.02
N ALA A 91 3.73 3.00 -2.79
CA ALA A 91 4.88 3.23 -1.93
C ALA A 91 6.02 2.30 -2.33
N TRP A 92 7.24 2.65 -1.96
CA TRP A 92 8.43 1.86 -2.29
C TRP A 92 9.06 1.28 -1.03
N SER A 93 9.63 0.09 -1.18
CA SER A 93 10.38 -0.58 -0.12
C SER A 93 11.69 -1.11 -0.71
N THR A 94 12.67 -1.30 0.17
CA THR A 94 13.90 -2.02 -0.13
C THR A 94 14.14 -3.10 0.92
N PHE A 95 14.91 -4.13 0.59
CA PHE A 95 15.43 -5.03 1.62
C PHE A 95 16.75 -4.50 2.19
N SER A 96 16.87 -4.52 3.51
CA SER A 96 18.10 -4.19 4.24
C SER A 96 18.24 -5.10 5.45
N GLY A 97 19.34 -5.86 5.53
CA GLY A 97 19.54 -6.86 6.58
C GLY A 97 18.48 -7.96 6.55
N GLY A 98 18.04 -8.36 5.34
CA GLY A 98 17.01 -9.37 5.14
C GLY A 98 15.61 -8.94 5.59
N ARG A 99 15.35 -7.64 5.70
CA ARG A 99 14.05 -7.10 6.13
C ARG A 99 13.55 -6.01 5.18
N PRO A 100 12.25 -6.02 4.84
CA PRO A 100 11.59 -4.89 4.18
C PRO A 100 11.72 -3.60 5.00
N MET A 101 12.24 -2.55 4.37
CA MET A 101 12.31 -1.20 4.91
C MET A 101 11.63 -0.21 3.96
N PRO A 102 10.88 0.76 4.49
CA PRO A 102 10.26 1.81 3.69
C PRO A 102 11.35 2.68 3.05
N ILE A 103 11.19 3.01 1.76
CA ILE A 103 11.94 4.10 1.15
C ILE A 103 11.10 5.35 1.34
N ALA A 104 11.60 6.32 2.10
CA ALA A 104 11.00 7.65 2.12
C ALA A 104 11.12 8.24 0.72
N SER A 105 9.99 8.42 0.03
CA SER A 105 9.98 9.23 -1.19
C SER A 105 10.33 10.66 -0.78
N SER A 106 11.45 11.19 -1.26
CA SER A 106 11.66 12.63 -1.35
C SER A 106 10.56 13.15 -2.27
N ASN A 107 9.62 13.91 -1.71
CA ASN A 107 8.66 14.68 -2.49
C ASN A 107 9.40 15.76 -3.28
#